data_AF-A0A3B9QWC7-F1
#
_entry.id   AF-A0A3B9QWC7-F1
#
_cell.length_a   1.000
_cell.length_b   1.000
_cell.length_c   1.000
_cell.angle_alpha   90.00
_cell.angle_beta   90.00
_cell.angle_gamma   90.00
#
_symmetry.space_group_name_H-M   'P 1'
#
loop_
_entity.id
_entity.type
_entity.pdbx_description
1 polymer ?
#
loop_
_entity_poly.entity_id
_entity_poly.type
_entity_poly.pdbx_seq_one_letter_code
_entity_poly.pdbx_strand_id
1 'polypeptide(L)'
;MSTWYQLERPRASADNPAPTTELMIFDEIGMWGVEARTLVQDLMTLDPVEALTVRVNSPGGDVFDGVAIMNALRSHRGTVTVVVEGLAASAASVIAVGGADHLIMRPTAELMVHDAWQIAAGNAAEMEANAERLNRTSDNMARVYAAKAGGTVEQWREAMRAESWFSADEAVLVGLADQVMDARDVDVPDVVAAAPGRVFALAGKFNHRRREDADRPAIINQATTAGKKGDMTLMKDVAARLGLTSTEIDEDTVLAALDEALAEQTTDETNHPADTEDTPDNDEGPTDTDDEDPGPSEDPTGDPDAAPAAADDTDGLTDEDTENVTDQDDNVIHLDKDVYEDLLTRAAAGDSAAAQDHAARAAALIEDDGIKTGRLLGWQRDQWVARATEDYDATRAALHNLAPGIVPLAEAGRGGSDEDRDASENRKGLRAAADSARFAPKPTV
;
A
#
# COMPACT_ATOMS: atom_id res chain seq x y z
N MET A 1 28.24 20.34 9.49
CA MET A 1 27.62 19.57 8.40
C MET A 1 26.24 19.18 8.89
N SER A 2 25.18 19.42 8.11
CA SER A 2 23.84 18.97 8.49
C SER A 2 23.80 17.46 8.32
N THR A 3 23.59 16.72 9.41
CA THR A 3 23.36 15.27 9.37
C THR A 3 21.84 15.04 9.25
N TRP A 4 21.43 14.03 8.47
CA TRP A 4 20.02 13.63 8.40
C TRP A 4 19.59 12.80 9.61
N TYR A 5 20.50 12.53 10.54
CA TYR A 5 20.18 11.93 11.83
C TYR A 5 20.89 12.62 12.98
N GLN A 6 20.32 12.47 14.17
CA GLN A 6 20.90 12.94 15.43
C GLN A 6 20.57 11.94 16.53
N LEU A 7 21.58 11.52 17.28
CA LEU A 7 21.44 10.62 18.42
C LEU A 7 21.68 11.41 19.71
N GLU A 8 20.64 11.55 20.51
CA GLU A 8 20.69 12.21 21.81
C GLU A 8 20.65 11.17 22.93
N ARG A 9 21.60 11.33 23.87
CA ARG A 9 21.71 10.52 25.07
C ARG A 9 21.48 11.44 26.27
N PRO A 10 20.22 11.66 26.68
CA PRO A 10 19.97 12.56 27.79
C PRO A 10 20.59 11.96 29.04
N ARG A 11 21.20 12.83 29.86
CA ARG A 11 21.85 12.39 31.10
C ARG A 11 20.79 12.30 32.18
N ALA A 12 20.83 11.23 32.99
CA ALA A 12 19.92 11.11 34.12
C ALA A 12 20.01 12.35 35.01
N SER A 13 18.84 12.89 35.35
CA SER A 13 18.70 14.08 36.20
C SER A 13 17.71 13.80 37.32
N ALA A 14 17.63 14.68 38.31
CA ALA A 14 16.66 14.54 39.41
C ALA A 14 15.21 14.53 38.90
N ASP A 15 14.95 15.21 37.78
CA ASP A 15 13.62 15.35 37.17
C ASP A 15 13.35 14.27 36.11
N ASN A 16 14.39 13.62 35.58
CA ASN A 16 14.29 12.48 34.68
C ASN A 16 15.32 11.40 35.06
N PRO A 17 14.97 10.49 35.99
CA PRO A 17 15.89 9.50 36.52
C PRO A 17 16.22 8.37 35.54
N ALA A 18 15.44 8.20 34.47
CA ALA A 18 15.63 7.16 33.45
C ALA A 18 15.38 7.75 32.04
N PRO A 19 16.28 8.61 31.54
CA PRO A 19 16.11 9.21 30.23
C PRO A 19 16.18 8.17 29.13
N THR A 20 15.19 8.18 28.24
CA THR A 20 15.17 7.35 27.03
C THR A 20 16.15 7.91 26.01
N THR A 21 16.95 7.04 25.39
CA THR A 21 17.80 7.44 24.26
C THR A 21 16.93 7.79 23.07
N GLU A 22 17.22 8.92 22.41
CA GLU A 22 16.44 9.40 21.26
C GLU A 22 17.30 9.41 19.99
N LEU A 23 16.81 8.78 18.93
CA LEU A 23 17.35 8.84 17.57
C LEU A 23 16.39 9.60 16.67
N MET A 24 16.82 10.71 16.08
CA MET A 24 16.07 11.46 15.09
C MET A 24 16.54 11.06 13.68
N ILE A 25 15.61 10.75 12.78
CA ILE A 25 15.82 10.53 11.34
C ILE A 25 14.99 11.56 10.57
N PHE A 26 15.64 12.65 10.18
CA PHE A 26 15.03 13.83 9.56
C PHE A 26 15.73 14.12 8.23
N ASP A 27 14.98 14.45 7.19
CA ASP A 27 15.49 14.60 5.81
C ASP A 27 15.79 13.27 5.08
N GLU A 28 16.37 13.38 3.87
CA GLU A 28 16.59 12.29 2.92
C GLU A 28 17.75 11.37 3.34
N ILE A 29 17.49 10.06 3.29
CA ILE A 29 18.42 9.00 3.73
C ILE A 29 19.45 8.72 2.62
N GLY A 30 20.74 8.70 2.98
CA GLY A 30 21.84 8.22 2.13
C GLY A 30 22.29 9.17 1.00
N MET A 31 21.44 10.05 0.48
CA MET A 31 21.75 10.84 -0.73
C MET A 31 22.75 12.00 -0.50
N TRP A 32 22.91 12.49 0.74
CA TRP A 32 23.69 13.72 1.04
C TRP A 32 24.97 13.51 1.84
N GLY A 33 25.60 12.33 1.73
CA GLY A 33 26.99 12.10 2.17
C GLY A 33 27.18 11.71 3.63
N VAL A 34 26.11 11.39 4.36
CA VAL A 34 26.19 10.66 5.64
C VAL A 34 25.72 9.23 5.36
N GLU A 35 26.65 8.29 5.47
CA GLU A 35 26.38 6.86 5.25
C GLU A 35 25.52 6.30 6.38
N ALA A 36 24.58 5.40 6.09
CA ALA A 36 23.87 4.63 7.12
C ALA A 36 24.83 3.94 8.10
N ARG A 37 26.06 3.64 7.65
CA ARG A 37 27.15 3.11 8.48
C ARG A 37 27.38 3.93 9.75
N THR A 38 27.39 5.26 9.69
CA THR A 38 27.67 6.08 10.87
C THR A 38 26.54 5.96 11.89
N LEU A 39 25.28 6.00 11.44
CA LEU A 39 24.12 5.76 12.30
C LEU A 39 24.18 4.38 12.94
N VAL A 40 24.44 3.34 12.14
CA VAL A 40 24.53 1.96 12.64
C VAL A 40 25.67 1.82 13.67
N GLN A 41 26.81 2.47 13.44
CA GLN A 41 27.92 2.49 14.41
C GLN A 41 27.51 3.18 15.71
N ASP A 42 26.82 4.31 15.63
CA ASP A 42 26.32 5.04 16.81
C ASP A 42 25.31 4.20 17.60
N LEU A 43 24.39 3.51 16.93
CA LEU A 43 23.47 2.55 17.54
C LEU A 43 24.20 1.42 18.26
N MET A 44 25.28 0.89 17.67
CA MET A 44 26.10 -0.15 18.30
C MET A 44 26.85 0.33 19.54
N THR A 45 26.95 1.66 19.77
CA THR A 45 27.53 2.20 21.01
C THR A 45 26.54 2.33 22.16
N LEU A 46 25.25 2.11 21.91
CA LEU A 46 24.20 2.15 22.91
C LEU A 46 24.26 0.93 23.83
N ASP A 47 23.74 1.06 25.05
CA ASP A 47 23.53 -0.12 25.89
C ASP A 47 22.48 -1.01 25.21
N PRO A 48 22.78 -2.28 24.89
CA PRO A 48 21.88 -3.12 24.11
C PRO A 48 20.47 -3.28 24.69
N VAL A 49 20.27 -3.04 26.00
CA VAL A 49 18.98 -3.22 26.67
C VAL A 49 18.25 -1.91 26.96
N GLU A 50 18.84 -0.75 26.66
CA GLU A 50 18.18 0.54 26.90
C GLU A 50 16.99 0.74 25.95
N ALA A 51 15.92 1.35 26.44
CA ALA A 51 14.80 1.72 25.56
C ALA A 51 15.24 2.82 24.58
N LEU A 52 14.85 2.68 23.32
CA LEU A 52 15.19 3.59 22.23
C LEU A 52 13.92 4.19 21.65
N THR A 53 13.86 5.51 21.59
CA THR A 53 12.81 6.23 20.83
C THR A 53 13.39 6.75 19.53
N VAL A 54 12.78 6.40 18.40
CA VAL A 54 13.20 6.82 17.07
C VAL A 54 12.16 7.78 16.50
N ARG A 55 12.52 9.05 16.30
CA ARG A 55 11.63 10.06 15.71
C ARG A 55 11.90 10.19 14.22
N VAL A 56 10.86 10.00 13.40
CA VAL A 56 10.98 9.97 11.93
C VAL A 56 10.21 11.14 11.31
N ASN A 57 10.90 11.89 10.46
CA ASN A 57 10.32 12.87 9.56
C ASN A 57 11.14 12.91 8.26
N SER A 58 10.93 11.89 7.42
CA SER A 58 11.78 11.62 6.26
C SER A 58 10.97 11.20 5.03
N PRO A 59 11.33 11.72 3.84
CA PRO A 59 10.73 11.33 2.57
C PRO A 59 11.31 10.01 2.03
N GLY A 60 12.23 9.38 2.77
CA GLY A 60 12.97 8.20 2.32
C GLY A 60 14.31 8.55 1.69
N GLY A 61 14.80 7.68 0.80
CA GLY A 61 16.13 7.78 0.22
C GLY A 61 16.63 6.44 -0.31
N ASP A 62 17.90 6.12 -0.05
CA ASP A 62 18.48 4.84 -0.47
C ASP A 62 17.84 3.65 0.29
N VAL A 63 17.39 2.65 -0.47
CA VAL A 63 16.67 1.49 0.06
C VAL A 63 17.59 0.55 0.87
N PHE A 64 18.85 0.41 0.48
CA PHE A 64 19.77 -0.50 1.16
C PHE A 64 20.26 0.10 2.48
N ASP A 65 20.50 1.42 2.51
CA ASP A 65 20.72 2.17 3.74
C ASP A 65 19.50 2.05 4.67
N GLY A 66 18.29 2.20 4.13
CA GLY A 66 17.05 1.99 4.89
C GLY A 66 16.95 0.61 5.52
N VAL A 67 17.22 -0.45 4.74
CA VAL A 67 17.22 -1.83 5.24
C VAL A 67 18.32 -2.07 6.28
N ALA A 68 19.51 -1.48 6.11
CA ALA A 68 20.59 -1.59 7.07
C ALA A 68 20.22 -0.97 8.42
N ILE A 69 19.63 0.23 8.40
CA ILE A 69 19.14 0.92 9.60
C ILE A 69 18.03 0.11 10.27
N MET A 70 17.04 -0.34 9.50
CA MET A 70 15.95 -1.19 9.99
C MET A 70 16.49 -2.44 10.70
N ASN A 71 17.45 -3.15 10.09
CA ASN A 71 18.04 -4.35 10.70
C ASN A 71 18.87 -4.04 11.94
N ALA A 72 19.55 -2.88 11.98
CA ALA A 72 20.27 -2.45 13.18
C ALA A 72 19.31 -2.16 14.34
N LEU A 73 18.18 -1.51 14.08
CA LEU A 73 17.11 -1.29 15.07
C LEU A 73 16.55 -2.63 15.58
N ARG A 74 16.22 -3.57 14.68
CA ARG A 74 15.75 -4.92 15.07
C ARG A 74 16.77 -5.75 15.86
N SER A 75 18.05 -5.44 15.72
CA SER A 75 19.13 -6.13 16.45
C SER A 75 19.34 -5.55 17.85
N HIS A 76 18.77 -4.38 18.13
CA HIS A 76 18.75 -3.79 19.46
C HIS A 76 17.86 -4.62 20.38
N ARG A 77 18.30 -4.90 21.62
CA ARG A 77 17.57 -5.80 22.54
C ARG A 77 16.59 -5.06 23.43
N GLY A 78 16.78 -3.76 23.61
CA GLY A 78 15.83 -2.89 24.27
C GLY A 78 14.66 -2.57 23.35
N THR A 79 13.55 -2.15 23.94
CA THR A 79 12.34 -1.81 23.17
C THR A 79 12.60 -0.61 22.26
N VAL A 80 12.31 -0.77 20.96
CA VAL A 80 12.39 0.28 19.96
C VAL A 80 11.00 0.84 19.70
N THR A 81 10.76 2.06 20.17
CA THR A 81 9.54 2.82 19.87
C THR A 81 9.83 3.80 18.74
N VAL A 82 9.15 3.67 17.60
CA VAL A 82 9.25 4.64 16.52
C VAL A 82 8.07 5.61 16.59
N VAL A 83 8.33 6.90 16.43
CA VAL A 83 7.32 7.97 16.38
C VAL A 83 7.45 8.70 15.04
N VAL A 84 6.41 8.65 14.20
CA VAL A 84 6.35 9.44 12.97
C VAL A 84 5.80 10.82 13.29
N GLU A 85 6.66 11.83 13.23
CA GLU A 85 6.31 13.21 13.60
C GLU A 85 5.56 13.94 12.49
N GLY A 86 5.88 13.63 11.23
CA GLY A 86 5.25 14.27 10.08
C GLY A 86 5.18 13.37 8.85
N LEU A 87 6.29 12.75 8.47
CA LEU A 87 6.35 11.91 7.28
C LEU A 87 7.25 10.69 7.49
N ALA A 88 6.76 9.52 7.10
CA ALA A 88 7.58 8.33 6.85
C ALA A 88 7.24 7.80 5.45
N ALA A 89 7.99 8.21 4.44
CA ALA A 89 7.76 7.79 3.05
C ALA A 89 8.91 6.93 2.50
N SER A 90 8.58 6.00 1.60
CA SER A 90 9.57 5.17 0.90
C SER A 90 10.54 4.45 1.85
N ALA A 91 11.87 4.59 1.71
CA ALA A 91 12.81 3.90 2.59
C ALA A 91 12.59 4.23 4.10
N ALA A 92 12.03 5.40 4.42
CA ALA A 92 11.71 5.76 5.81
C ALA A 92 10.51 4.98 6.35
N SER A 93 9.50 4.65 5.53
CA SER A 93 8.41 3.78 5.97
C SER A 93 8.90 2.36 6.25
N VAL A 94 9.88 1.86 5.48
CA VAL A 94 10.52 0.56 5.74
C VAL A 94 11.23 0.56 7.10
N ILE A 95 12.01 1.61 7.40
CA ILE A 95 12.65 1.76 8.72
C ILE A 95 11.59 1.82 9.83
N ALA A 96 10.56 2.65 9.67
CA ALA A 96 9.56 2.87 10.70
C ALA A 96 8.74 1.61 10.98
N VAL A 97 8.24 0.95 9.94
CA VAL A 97 7.37 -0.23 10.07
C VAL A 97 8.17 -1.46 10.45
N GLY A 98 9.35 -1.66 9.84
CA GLY A 98 10.15 -2.85 10.04
C GLY A 98 11.09 -2.80 11.24
N GLY A 99 11.46 -1.60 11.70
CA GLY A 99 12.41 -1.39 12.80
C GLY A 99 11.75 -1.19 14.17
N ALA A 100 10.44 -0.97 14.22
CA ALA A 100 9.71 -0.71 15.46
C ALA A 100 9.20 -1.99 16.12
N ASP A 101 9.36 -2.07 17.45
CA ASP A 101 8.49 -2.91 18.27
C ASP A 101 7.11 -2.24 18.38
N HIS A 102 7.12 -0.93 18.66
CA HIS A 102 5.93 -0.07 18.73
C HIS A 102 6.08 1.13 17.80
N LEU A 103 5.16 1.28 16.85
CA LEU A 103 5.09 2.39 15.89
C LEU A 103 3.91 3.28 16.22
N ILE A 104 4.22 4.53 16.54
CA ILE A 104 3.27 5.59 16.89
C ILE A 104 3.28 6.62 15.76
N MET A 105 2.11 7.08 15.36
CA MET A 105 1.98 8.18 14.41
C MET A 105 1.34 9.40 15.07
N ARG A 106 1.83 10.61 14.76
CA ARG A 106 1.12 11.84 15.13
C ARG A 106 -0.18 11.95 14.33
N PRO A 107 -1.24 12.60 14.85
CA PRO A 107 -2.52 12.71 14.15
C PRO A 107 -2.41 13.30 12.74
N THR A 108 -1.45 14.20 12.52
CA THR A 108 -1.20 14.86 11.22
C THR A 108 -0.09 14.22 10.41
N ALA A 109 0.44 13.07 10.84
CA ALA A 109 1.51 12.38 10.14
C ALA A 109 0.99 11.52 9.01
N GLU A 110 1.83 11.35 7.99
CA GLU A 110 1.56 10.51 6.83
C GLU A 110 2.62 9.41 6.69
N LEU A 111 2.18 8.27 6.17
CA LEU A 111 3.03 7.16 5.78
C LEU A 111 2.80 6.84 4.31
N MET A 112 3.86 6.66 3.52
CA MET A 112 3.75 6.33 2.10
C MET A 112 4.61 5.12 1.75
N VAL A 113 4.02 4.19 1.00
CA VAL A 113 4.70 3.01 0.44
C VAL A 113 4.65 3.05 -1.08
N HIS A 114 5.78 2.75 -1.72
CA HIS A 114 5.86 2.68 -3.18
C HIS A 114 6.96 1.71 -3.64
N ASP A 115 6.97 1.39 -4.92
CA ASP A 115 8.02 0.55 -5.53
C ASP A 115 9.41 1.18 -5.41
N ALA A 116 10.42 0.34 -5.30
CA ALA A 116 11.79 0.79 -5.46
C ALA A 116 11.95 1.45 -6.84
N TRP A 117 12.61 2.60 -6.86
CA TRP A 117 12.87 3.36 -8.07
C TRP A 117 14.37 3.47 -8.31
N GLN A 118 14.79 3.60 -9.57
CA GLN A 118 16.18 3.92 -9.92
C GLN A 118 16.25 4.63 -11.27
N ILE A 119 17.37 5.30 -11.51
CA ILE A 119 17.75 5.78 -12.84
C ILE A 119 18.77 4.78 -13.41
N ALA A 120 18.51 4.25 -14.60
CA ALA A 120 19.39 3.32 -15.28
C ALA A 120 19.57 3.70 -16.76
N ALA A 121 20.73 3.37 -17.33
CA ALA A 121 21.03 3.52 -18.75
C ALA A 121 21.86 2.33 -19.22
N GLY A 122 21.57 1.81 -20.42
CA GLY A 122 22.21 0.61 -20.94
C GLY A 122 21.45 0.02 -22.13
N ASN A 123 21.87 -1.15 -22.59
CA ASN A 123 21.18 -1.91 -23.64
C ASN A 123 19.91 -2.62 -23.10
N ALA A 124 19.14 -3.25 -23.98
CA ALA A 124 17.88 -3.91 -23.62
C ALA A 124 18.05 -4.98 -22.52
N ALA A 125 19.06 -5.84 -22.63
CA ALA A 125 19.32 -6.88 -21.63
C ALA A 125 19.72 -6.29 -20.26
N GLU A 126 20.46 -5.17 -20.26
CA GLU A 126 20.78 -4.44 -19.02
C GLU A 126 19.53 -3.80 -18.40
N MET A 127 18.60 -3.29 -19.20
CA MET A 127 17.34 -2.72 -18.70
C MET A 127 16.41 -3.81 -18.13
N GLU A 128 16.30 -4.97 -18.78
CA GLU A 128 15.56 -6.12 -18.27
C GLU A 128 16.13 -6.60 -16.92
N ALA A 129 17.45 -6.76 -16.83
CA ALA A 129 18.12 -7.13 -15.58
C ALA A 129 17.89 -6.09 -14.46
N ASN A 130 17.82 -4.81 -14.80
CA ASN A 130 17.51 -3.75 -13.86
C ASN A 130 16.06 -3.78 -13.37
N ALA A 131 15.10 -4.06 -14.25
CA ALA A 131 13.70 -4.25 -13.87
C ALA A 131 13.54 -5.46 -12.92
N GLU A 132 14.22 -6.57 -13.19
CA GLU A 132 14.21 -7.75 -12.32
C GLU A 132 14.78 -7.43 -10.92
N ARG A 133 15.85 -6.64 -10.84
CA ARG A 133 16.43 -6.19 -9.57
C ARG A 133 15.49 -5.29 -8.78
N LEU A 134 14.79 -4.37 -9.45
CA LEU A 134 13.78 -3.53 -8.80
C LEU A 134 12.62 -4.36 -8.26
N ASN A 135 12.08 -5.29 -9.06
CA ASN A 135 11.02 -6.19 -8.60
C ASN A 135 11.43 -6.94 -7.34
N ARG A 136 12.61 -7.56 -7.33
CA ARG A 136 13.12 -8.28 -6.16
C ARG A 136 13.28 -7.37 -4.93
N THR A 137 13.77 -6.15 -5.15
CA THR A 137 13.94 -5.17 -4.06
C THR A 137 12.59 -4.81 -3.48
N SER A 138 11.61 -4.51 -4.33
CA SER A 138 10.25 -4.17 -3.90
C SER A 138 9.52 -5.36 -3.27
N ASP A 139 9.75 -6.59 -3.71
CA ASP A 139 9.29 -7.84 -3.07
C ASP A 139 9.82 -7.99 -1.65
N ASN A 140 11.08 -7.64 -1.44
CA ASN A 140 11.65 -7.63 -0.10
C ASN A 140 11.00 -6.54 0.78
N MET A 141 10.69 -5.36 0.25
CA MET A 141 10.05 -4.30 1.04
C MET A 141 8.59 -4.65 1.37
N ALA A 142 7.85 -5.26 0.44
CA ALA A 142 6.51 -5.75 0.71
C ALA A 142 6.46 -6.83 1.80
N ARG A 143 7.49 -7.68 1.91
CA ARG A 143 7.62 -8.62 3.03
C ARG A 143 7.74 -7.93 4.38
N VAL A 144 8.37 -6.75 4.44
CA VAL A 144 8.46 -5.97 5.69
C VAL A 144 7.05 -5.51 6.11
N TYR A 145 6.28 -4.95 5.18
CA TYR A 145 4.91 -4.52 5.46
C TYR A 145 4.01 -5.70 5.84
N ALA A 146 4.06 -6.79 5.07
CA ALA A 146 3.31 -8.02 5.37
C ALA A 146 3.65 -8.60 6.76
N ALA A 147 4.91 -8.52 7.18
CA ALA A 147 5.35 -9.05 8.47
C ALA A 147 4.79 -8.25 9.67
N LYS A 148 4.66 -6.92 9.55
CA LYS A 148 4.09 -6.08 10.62
C LYS A 148 2.57 -6.06 10.59
N ALA A 149 2.00 -5.88 9.40
CA ALA A 149 0.58 -5.57 9.20
C ALA A 149 -0.29 -6.79 8.85
N GLY A 150 0.32 -7.93 8.55
CA GLY A 150 -0.38 -9.10 8.01
C GLY A 150 -0.71 -8.96 6.52
N GLY A 151 -1.56 -9.85 6.01
CA GLY A 151 -1.84 -9.97 4.56
C GLY A 151 -0.72 -10.69 3.79
N THR A 152 -0.84 -10.72 2.47
CA THR A 152 0.16 -11.36 1.59
C THR A 152 1.15 -10.35 1.04
N VAL A 153 2.32 -10.84 0.64
CA VAL A 153 3.33 -10.00 -0.02
C VAL A 153 2.75 -9.35 -1.27
N GLU A 154 1.96 -10.09 -2.04
CA GLU A 154 1.33 -9.63 -3.28
C GLU A 154 0.37 -8.46 -3.05
N GLN A 155 -0.41 -8.48 -1.96
CA GLN A 155 -1.30 -7.36 -1.61
C GLN A 155 -0.50 -6.09 -1.33
N TRP A 156 0.60 -6.21 -0.57
CA TRP A 156 1.49 -5.09 -0.30
C TRP A 156 2.26 -4.63 -1.55
N ARG A 157 2.60 -5.55 -2.46
CA ARG A 157 3.18 -5.20 -3.76
C ARG A 157 2.23 -4.36 -4.59
N GLU A 158 0.96 -4.70 -4.62
CA GLU A 158 -0.04 -3.91 -5.34
C GLU A 158 -0.20 -2.52 -4.73
N ALA A 159 -0.26 -2.42 -3.39
CA ALA A 159 -0.29 -1.13 -2.71
C ALA A 159 0.95 -0.26 -3.01
N MET A 160 2.13 -0.88 -3.10
CA MET A 160 3.37 -0.19 -3.48
C MET A 160 3.36 0.27 -4.95
N ARG A 161 2.89 -0.56 -5.88
CA ARG A 161 2.78 -0.15 -7.30
C ARG A 161 1.85 1.04 -7.47
N ALA A 162 0.80 1.11 -6.66
CA ALA A 162 -0.15 2.22 -6.65
C ALA A 162 0.37 3.49 -5.95
N GLU A 163 1.58 3.48 -5.37
CA GLU A 163 2.10 4.58 -4.54
C GLU A 163 1.10 4.98 -3.44
N SER A 164 0.82 4.04 -2.53
CA SER A 164 -0.21 4.20 -1.52
C SER A 164 0.24 5.11 -0.37
N TRP A 165 -0.61 6.10 -0.06
CA TRP A 165 -0.46 6.98 1.10
C TRP A 165 -1.47 6.62 2.19
N PHE A 166 -1.07 6.76 3.45
CA PHE A 166 -1.89 6.50 4.63
C PHE A 166 -1.81 7.68 5.60
N SER A 167 -2.97 8.14 6.07
CA SER A 167 -3.04 8.94 7.29
C SER A 167 -2.67 8.09 8.52
N ALA A 168 -2.43 8.73 9.67
CA ALA A 168 -2.14 8.04 10.92
C ALA A 168 -3.23 7.00 11.30
N ASP A 169 -4.50 7.38 11.21
CA ASP A 169 -5.61 6.47 11.50
C ASP A 169 -5.70 5.32 10.51
N GLU A 170 -5.50 5.59 9.21
CA GLU A 170 -5.51 4.55 8.18
C GLU A 170 -4.34 3.59 8.35
N ALA A 171 -3.16 4.08 8.73
CA ALA A 171 -1.99 3.25 8.99
C ALA A 171 -2.20 2.31 10.18
N VAL A 172 -2.87 2.77 11.24
CA VAL A 172 -3.28 1.90 12.36
C VAL A 172 -4.32 0.89 11.90
N LEU A 173 -5.32 1.32 11.15
CA LEU A 173 -6.39 0.46 10.65
C LEU A 173 -5.86 -0.70 9.79
N VAL A 174 -4.83 -0.46 8.98
CA VAL A 174 -4.21 -1.50 8.15
C VAL A 174 -3.07 -2.24 8.85
N GLY A 175 -2.77 -1.93 10.12
CA GLY A 175 -1.72 -2.60 10.90
C GLY A 175 -0.29 -2.17 10.60
N LEU A 176 -0.09 -1.08 9.85
CA LEU A 176 1.25 -0.51 9.64
C LEU A 176 1.75 0.24 10.87
N ALA A 177 0.86 0.84 11.66
CA ALA A 177 1.17 1.49 12.93
C ALA A 177 0.34 0.86 14.07
N ASP A 178 0.80 1.01 15.31
CA ASP A 178 0.12 0.43 16.47
C ASP A 178 -0.88 1.41 17.10
N GLN A 179 -0.59 2.71 17.08
CA GLN A 179 -1.48 3.74 17.64
C GLN A 179 -1.22 5.15 17.09
N VAL A 180 -2.23 6.02 17.25
CA VAL A 180 -2.13 7.47 17.01
C VAL A 180 -2.02 8.18 18.36
N MET A 181 -1.03 9.06 18.53
CA MET A 181 -0.84 9.85 19.77
C MET A 181 -0.50 11.30 19.49
N ASP A 182 -1.18 12.23 20.17
CA ASP A 182 -0.83 13.65 20.14
C ASP A 182 0.51 13.90 20.86
N ALA A 183 1.21 14.97 20.45
CA ALA A 183 2.48 15.37 21.07
C ALA A 183 2.32 15.73 22.55
N ARG A 184 1.14 16.15 22.98
CA ARG A 184 0.83 16.54 24.37
C ARG A 184 0.54 15.37 25.30
N ASP A 185 0.27 14.19 24.74
CA ASP A 185 -0.12 13.00 25.51
C ASP A 185 1.09 12.10 25.83
N VAL A 186 2.31 12.64 25.69
CA VAL A 186 3.56 11.90 25.78
C VAL A 186 4.39 12.40 26.96
N ASP A 187 4.67 11.51 27.93
CA ASP A 187 5.70 11.69 28.98
C ASP A 187 7.13 11.48 28.41
N VAL A 188 7.46 12.17 27.31
CA VAL A 188 8.80 12.17 26.71
C VAL A 188 9.26 13.63 26.70
N PRO A 189 10.44 13.95 27.28
CA PRO A 189 10.90 15.32 27.45
C PRO A 189 10.88 16.12 26.14
N ASP A 190 10.47 17.37 26.31
CA ASP A 190 10.28 18.37 25.28
C ASP A 190 11.58 18.65 24.49
N VAL A 191 11.60 18.31 23.20
CA VAL A 191 12.60 18.80 22.24
C VAL A 191 11.87 19.43 21.06
N VAL A 192 11.65 20.75 21.17
CA VAL A 192 11.19 21.61 20.07
C VAL A 192 12.39 22.27 19.42
N ALA A 193 12.60 22.04 18.12
CA ALA A 193 12.77 23.08 17.10
C ALA A 193 13.00 22.44 15.71
N ALA A 194 11.91 22.16 14.98
CA ALA A 194 12.00 21.96 13.54
C ALA A 194 12.52 23.25 12.89
N ALA A 195 13.63 23.16 12.15
CA ALA A 195 14.16 24.26 11.36
C ALA A 195 13.11 24.73 10.33
N PRO A 196 12.98 26.06 10.09
CA PRO A 196 11.96 26.56 9.18
C PRO A 196 12.30 26.20 7.73
N GLY A 197 11.37 25.49 7.08
CA GLY A 197 11.19 25.54 5.64
C GLY A 197 12.22 24.80 4.79
N ARG A 198 12.07 23.48 4.71
CA ARG A 198 12.30 22.77 3.45
C ARG A 198 10.99 22.15 3.02
N VAL A 199 10.27 22.88 2.17
CA VAL A 199 9.20 22.31 1.34
C VAL A 199 9.87 21.19 0.55
N PHE A 200 9.57 19.93 0.87
CA PHE A 200 10.16 18.77 0.22
C PHE A 200 9.96 18.90 -1.30
N ALA A 201 11.04 19.20 -2.01
CA ALA A 201 11.07 19.23 -3.46
C ALA A 201 11.26 17.80 -4.00
N LEU A 202 10.34 16.89 -3.63
CA LEU A 202 10.19 15.59 -4.28
C LEU A 202 9.09 15.59 -5.36
N ALA A 203 8.64 16.80 -5.75
CA ALA A 203 7.61 17.06 -6.75
C ALA A 203 7.92 16.55 -8.19
N GLY A 204 8.94 15.72 -8.38
CA GLY A 204 9.23 15.01 -9.63
C GLY A 204 9.74 13.57 -9.44
N LYS A 205 9.67 12.99 -8.23
CA LYS A 205 10.06 11.59 -7.96
C LYS A 205 8.86 10.68 -7.59
N PHE A 206 7.74 11.27 -7.18
CA PHE A 206 6.52 10.58 -6.75
C PHE A 206 5.32 11.12 -7.52
N ASN A 207 4.31 10.28 -7.75
CA ASN A 207 3.07 10.59 -8.44
C ASN A 207 2.19 11.55 -7.62
N HIS A 208 2.25 11.45 -6.29
CA HIS A 208 1.48 12.27 -5.36
C HIS A 208 2.40 13.01 -4.39
N ARG A 209 1.93 14.17 -3.91
CA ARG A 209 2.72 15.00 -2.98
C ARG A 209 2.40 14.72 -1.51
N ARG A 210 1.17 14.27 -1.21
CA ARG A 210 0.60 14.02 0.13
C ARG A 210 -0.56 13.03 0.04
N ARG A 211 -1.04 12.55 1.19
CA ARG A 211 -2.21 11.65 1.29
C ARG A 211 -3.47 12.16 0.59
N GLU A 212 -3.75 13.46 0.70
CA GLU A 212 -4.93 14.11 0.09
C GLU A 212 -4.92 14.07 -1.44
N ASP A 213 -3.73 13.98 -2.04
CA ASP A 213 -3.54 13.97 -3.49
C ASP A 213 -3.60 12.56 -4.09
N ALA A 214 -3.65 11.52 -3.26
CA ALA A 214 -3.61 10.11 -3.65
C ALA A 214 -4.95 9.41 -3.45
N ASP A 215 -5.26 8.46 -4.34
CA ASP A 215 -6.44 7.61 -4.18
C ASP A 215 -6.37 6.80 -2.88
N ARG A 216 -7.54 6.44 -2.34
CA ARG A 216 -7.60 5.65 -1.11
C ARG A 216 -7.01 4.25 -1.37
N PRO A 217 -5.96 3.81 -0.63
CA PRO A 217 -5.35 2.52 -0.87
C PRO A 217 -6.35 1.36 -0.79
N ALA A 218 -6.36 0.50 -1.81
CA ALA A 218 -7.30 -0.62 -1.90
C ALA A 218 -7.22 -1.59 -0.70
N ILE A 219 -6.03 -1.70 -0.08
CA ILE A 219 -5.81 -2.52 1.11
C ILE A 219 -6.65 -2.06 2.32
N ILE A 220 -7.00 -0.78 2.39
CA ILE A 220 -7.90 -0.25 3.44
C ILE A 220 -9.31 -0.82 3.26
N ASN A 221 -9.81 -0.87 2.03
CA ASN A 221 -11.16 -1.39 1.75
C ASN A 221 -11.27 -2.88 2.10
N GLN A 222 -10.16 -3.63 1.90
CA GLN A 222 -10.06 -5.03 2.29
C GLN A 222 -10.06 -5.18 3.82
N ALA A 223 -9.28 -4.36 4.54
CA ALA A 223 -9.24 -4.36 6.00
C ALA A 223 -10.59 -4.01 6.63
N THR A 224 -11.30 -2.99 6.12
CA THR A 224 -12.64 -2.63 6.63
C THR A 224 -13.67 -3.71 6.36
N THR A 225 -13.57 -4.40 5.22
CA THR A 225 -14.50 -5.49 4.88
C THR A 225 -14.23 -6.75 5.71
N ALA A 226 -12.95 -7.07 5.96
CA ALA A 226 -12.56 -8.18 6.83
C ALA A 226 -12.97 -7.92 8.29
N GLY A 227 -12.77 -6.70 8.81
CA GLY A 227 -13.23 -6.31 10.15
C GLY A 227 -14.74 -6.43 10.31
N LYS A 228 -15.52 -5.95 9.33
CA LYS A 228 -16.98 -6.10 9.33
C LYS A 228 -17.43 -7.56 9.25
N LYS A 229 -16.68 -8.42 8.54
CA LYS A 229 -16.95 -9.86 8.49
C LYS A 229 -16.64 -10.54 9.83
N GLY A 230 -15.55 -10.15 10.49
CA GLY A 230 -15.14 -10.65 11.81
C GLY A 230 -16.13 -10.27 12.93
N ASP A 231 -16.58 -9.03 12.90
CA ASP A 231 -17.58 -8.50 13.85
C ASP A 231 -18.93 -9.21 13.68
N MET A 232 -19.39 -9.40 12.44
CA MET A 232 -20.59 -10.18 12.13
C MET A 232 -20.46 -11.67 12.49
N THR A 233 -19.25 -12.25 12.50
CA THR A 233 -19.05 -13.63 12.98
C THR A 233 -19.11 -13.73 14.50
N LEU A 234 -18.49 -12.80 15.23
CA LEU A 234 -18.57 -12.73 16.69
C LEU A 234 -20.01 -12.51 17.17
N MET A 235 -20.74 -11.58 16.55
CA MET A 235 -22.15 -11.35 16.86
C MET A 235 -23.00 -12.61 16.63
N LYS A 236 -22.75 -13.36 15.56
CA LYS A 236 -23.46 -14.63 15.28
C LYS A 236 -23.11 -15.72 16.30
N ASP A 237 -21.85 -15.83 16.70
CA ASP A 237 -21.42 -16.82 17.69
C ASP A 237 -22.00 -16.52 19.08
N VAL A 238 -22.04 -15.24 19.47
CA VAL A 238 -22.66 -14.79 20.74
C VAL A 238 -24.18 -14.99 20.69
N ALA A 239 -24.84 -14.60 19.59
CA ALA A 239 -26.28 -14.81 19.41
C ALA A 239 -26.67 -16.29 19.45
N ALA A 240 -25.87 -17.18 18.84
CA ALA A 240 -26.08 -18.61 18.87
C ALA A 240 -25.96 -19.18 20.30
N ARG A 241 -25.02 -18.67 21.11
CA ARG A 241 -24.88 -19.04 22.53
C ARG A 241 -26.03 -18.53 23.41
N LEU A 242 -26.62 -17.39 23.06
CA LEU A 242 -27.81 -16.83 23.70
C LEU A 242 -29.12 -17.44 23.17
N GLY A 243 -29.06 -18.39 22.24
CA GLY A 243 -30.24 -19.10 21.71
C GLY A 243 -31.08 -18.28 20.72
N LEU A 244 -30.57 -17.16 20.21
CA LEU A 244 -31.23 -16.34 19.21
C LEU A 244 -31.12 -17.03 17.84
N THR A 245 -32.25 -17.44 17.27
CA THR A 245 -32.34 -18.20 16.00
C THR A 245 -33.04 -17.42 14.89
N SER A 246 -32.92 -16.09 14.91
CA SER A 246 -33.52 -15.21 13.89
C SER A 246 -32.60 -15.02 12.68
N THR A 247 -33.19 -14.90 11.49
CA THR A 247 -32.50 -14.63 10.22
C THR A 247 -31.92 -13.21 10.12
N GLU A 248 -32.34 -12.30 11.00
CA GLU A 248 -31.82 -10.95 11.16
C GLU A 248 -31.43 -10.79 12.63
N ILE A 249 -30.13 -10.66 12.89
CA ILE A 249 -29.56 -10.45 14.23
C ILE A 249 -28.99 -9.03 14.20
N ASP A 250 -29.64 -8.13 14.93
CA ASP A 250 -29.14 -6.77 15.16
C ASP A 250 -28.36 -6.69 16.48
N GLU A 251 -27.44 -5.73 16.57
CA GLU A 251 -26.52 -5.54 17.71
C GLU A 251 -27.28 -5.27 19.02
N ASP A 252 -28.33 -4.46 18.95
CA ASP A 252 -29.15 -4.09 20.12
C ASP A 252 -29.87 -5.32 20.73
N THR A 253 -30.34 -6.25 19.88
CA THR A 253 -31.01 -7.48 20.33
C THR A 253 -30.03 -8.44 20.99
N VAL A 254 -28.80 -8.55 20.48
CA VAL A 254 -27.75 -9.39 21.09
C VAL A 254 -27.31 -8.80 22.43
N LEU A 255 -27.14 -7.47 22.51
CA LEU A 255 -26.79 -6.78 23.75
C LEU A 255 -27.89 -6.93 24.81
N ALA A 256 -29.16 -6.75 24.44
CA ALA A 256 -30.28 -6.93 25.36
C ALA A 256 -30.37 -8.37 25.88
N ALA A 257 -30.16 -9.38 25.02
CA ALA A 257 -30.16 -10.78 25.42
C ALA A 257 -28.96 -11.14 26.31
N LEU A 258 -27.80 -10.51 26.10
CA LEU A 258 -26.63 -10.69 26.94
C LEU A 258 -26.85 -10.08 28.33
N ASP A 259 -27.43 -8.88 28.41
CA ASP A 259 -27.79 -8.22 29.67
C ASP A 259 -28.84 -9.02 30.45
N GLU A 260 -29.81 -9.61 29.75
CA GLU A 260 -30.80 -10.51 30.36
C GLU A 260 -30.14 -11.79 30.92
N ALA A 261 -29.27 -12.44 30.15
CA ALA A 261 -28.52 -13.61 30.60
C ALA A 261 -27.57 -13.31 31.78
N LEU A 262 -26.94 -12.14 31.80
CA LEU A 262 -26.13 -11.69 32.94
C LEU A 262 -27.00 -11.42 34.17
N ALA A 263 -28.17 -10.81 33.99
CA ALA A 263 -29.10 -10.55 35.09
C ALA A 263 -29.63 -11.86 35.72
N GLU A 264 -29.93 -12.89 34.92
CA GLU A 264 -30.34 -14.19 35.42
C GLU A 264 -29.25 -14.88 36.26
N GLN A 265 -27.97 -14.74 35.90
CA GLN A 265 -26.85 -15.29 36.69
C GLN A 265 -26.68 -14.63 38.08
N THR A 266 -27.23 -13.44 38.31
CA THR A 266 -27.16 -12.78 39.63
C THR A 266 -28.19 -13.29 40.64
N THR A 267 -29.11 -14.17 40.22
CA THR A 267 -30.21 -14.65 41.09
C THR A 267 -29.94 -16.00 41.78
N ASP A 268 -28.78 -16.62 41.55
CA ASP A 268 -28.47 -17.97 42.07
C ASP A 268 -27.22 -18.03 42.99
N GLU A 269 -26.94 -16.96 43.75
CA GLU A 269 -25.99 -16.99 44.88
C GLU A 269 -26.69 -17.35 46.21
N THR A 270 -27.29 -18.54 46.31
CA THR A 270 -27.50 -19.18 47.63
C THR A 270 -27.37 -20.70 47.57
N ASN A 271 -26.18 -21.24 47.27
CA ASN A 271 -25.76 -22.49 47.91
C ASN A 271 -24.25 -22.73 47.82
N HIS A 272 -23.55 -22.52 48.93
CA HIS A 272 -22.19 -23.00 49.15
C HIS A 272 -22.17 -23.77 50.46
N PRO A 273 -21.82 -25.07 50.47
CA PRO A 273 -21.26 -25.71 51.65
C PRO A 273 -19.73 -25.82 51.51
N ALA A 274 -19.09 -25.43 52.61
CA ALA A 274 -17.66 -25.29 52.79
C ALA A 274 -16.90 -26.63 52.90
N ASP A 275 -15.60 -26.52 52.58
CA ASP A 275 -14.41 -27.20 53.12
C ASP A 275 -14.45 -28.70 53.46
N THR A 276 -13.58 -29.46 52.79
CA THR A 276 -12.60 -30.33 53.47
C THR A 276 -11.34 -30.51 52.63
N GLU A 277 -10.20 -30.25 53.26
CA GLU A 277 -8.85 -30.61 52.83
C GLU A 277 -8.66 -32.14 52.75
N ASP A 278 -7.90 -32.64 51.78
CA ASP A 278 -6.78 -33.55 52.05
C ASP A 278 -5.84 -33.65 50.83
N THR A 279 -4.54 -33.82 51.10
CA THR A 279 -3.45 -33.88 50.09
C THR A 279 -2.86 -35.32 50.05
N PRO A 280 -1.77 -35.57 49.29
CA PRO A 280 -1.72 -36.29 48.01
C PRO A 280 -1.38 -37.79 48.12
N ASP A 281 -1.55 -38.55 47.03
CA ASP A 281 -0.84 -39.83 46.87
C ASP A 281 -0.27 -39.99 45.45
N ASN A 282 1.02 -40.31 45.42
CA ASN A 282 1.74 -40.87 44.27
C ASN A 282 1.43 -42.37 44.17
N ASP A 283 1.53 -42.94 42.96
CA ASP A 283 2.47 -44.04 42.63
C ASP A 283 1.93 -45.00 41.54
N GLU A 284 2.90 -45.51 40.78
CA GLU A 284 2.93 -46.68 39.89
C GLU A 284 2.43 -46.56 38.43
N GLY A 285 3.43 -46.59 37.53
CA GLY A 285 3.30 -47.05 36.14
C GLY A 285 3.46 -48.59 36.02
N PRO A 286 3.85 -49.11 34.85
CA PRO A 286 2.96 -49.81 33.91
C PRO A 286 3.12 -51.34 33.92
N THR A 287 2.18 -52.07 33.32
CA THR A 287 2.35 -53.50 32.99
C THR A 287 1.90 -53.80 31.56
N ASP A 288 2.87 -54.30 30.79
CA ASP A 288 2.75 -55.05 29.54
C ASP A 288 1.96 -56.36 29.71
N THR A 289 1.29 -56.81 28.65
CA THR A 289 1.33 -58.21 28.21
C THR A 289 1.12 -58.29 26.69
N ASP A 290 2.07 -58.96 26.05
CA ASP A 290 2.12 -59.43 24.67
C ASP A 290 0.96 -60.37 24.28
N ASP A 291 0.67 -60.49 22.97
CA ASP A 291 0.66 -61.80 22.27
C ASP A 291 0.46 -61.67 20.73
N GLU A 292 1.53 -62.07 20.02
CA GLU A 292 1.64 -62.89 18.79
C GLU A 292 1.08 -62.47 17.40
N ASP A 293 2.03 -62.29 16.47
CA ASP A 293 1.99 -62.38 14.98
C ASP A 293 2.19 -63.88 14.55
N PRO A 294 1.79 -64.36 13.34
CA PRO A 294 2.59 -64.20 12.10
C PRO A 294 1.80 -64.05 10.77
N GLY A 295 2.35 -63.25 9.83
CA GLY A 295 2.05 -63.28 8.37
C GLY A 295 2.63 -64.53 7.64
N PRO A 296 3.00 -64.51 6.33
CA PRO A 296 2.91 -63.46 5.29
C PRO A 296 2.56 -63.98 3.85
N SER A 297 2.55 -63.09 2.84
CA SER A 297 2.99 -63.27 1.43
C SER A 297 2.34 -62.20 0.52
N GLU A 298 2.84 -61.75 -0.63
CA GLU A 298 4.15 -61.64 -1.30
C GLU A 298 3.90 -60.66 -2.47
N ASP A 299 4.84 -59.76 -2.74
CA ASP A 299 4.98 -58.96 -3.98
C ASP A 299 5.31 -59.90 -5.18
N PRO A 300 5.32 -59.51 -6.50
CA PRO A 300 6.12 -58.37 -6.97
C PRO A 300 5.79 -57.67 -8.33
N THR A 301 6.34 -56.47 -8.46
CA THR A 301 7.06 -55.88 -9.63
C THR A 301 6.38 -55.44 -10.93
N GLY A 302 6.75 -54.23 -11.39
CA GLY A 302 7.06 -53.98 -12.81
C GLY A 302 6.79 -52.57 -13.32
N ASP A 303 7.82 -51.71 -13.33
CA ASP A 303 7.96 -50.53 -14.20
C ASP A 303 9.00 -50.89 -15.29
N PRO A 304 8.89 -50.41 -16.56
CA PRO A 304 9.61 -49.19 -16.93
C PRO A 304 9.00 -48.32 -18.06
N ASP A 305 9.10 -47.00 -17.88
CA ASP A 305 9.66 -45.96 -18.78
C ASP A 305 9.31 -45.94 -20.30
N ALA A 306 8.65 -44.84 -20.75
CA ALA A 306 8.88 -44.19 -22.06
C ALA A 306 8.04 -42.89 -22.23
N ALA A 307 8.70 -41.73 -22.37
CA ALA A 307 8.19 -40.55 -23.10
C ALA A 307 8.44 -40.75 -24.63
N PRO A 308 7.78 -40.05 -25.60
CA PRO A 308 7.75 -38.57 -25.68
C PRO A 308 6.57 -37.89 -26.44
N ALA A 309 6.64 -36.55 -26.45
CA ALA A 309 6.38 -35.62 -27.57
C ALA A 309 4.99 -34.99 -27.80
N ALA A 310 5.09 -33.66 -27.88
CA ALA A 310 4.21 -32.63 -28.43
C ALA A 310 3.42 -32.97 -29.71
N ALA A 311 2.22 -32.38 -29.82
CA ALA A 311 1.63 -31.95 -31.08
C ALA A 311 0.84 -30.65 -30.87
N ASP A 312 1.25 -29.66 -31.65
CA ASP A 312 0.57 -28.45 -32.09
C ASP A 312 -0.59 -28.86 -33.03
N ASP A 313 -1.78 -28.30 -32.90
CA ASP A 313 -2.80 -28.32 -33.95
C ASP A 313 -3.65 -27.04 -33.89
N THR A 314 -3.43 -26.22 -34.91
CA THR A 314 -4.18 -25.06 -35.37
C THR A 314 -5.52 -25.42 -36.01
N ASP A 315 -6.50 -24.53 -35.85
CA ASP A 315 -7.64 -24.21 -36.72
C ASP A 315 -8.59 -25.33 -37.20
N GLY A 316 -9.87 -25.17 -36.87
CA GLY A 316 -10.95 -25.81 -37.61
C GLY A 316 -12.33 -25.68 -36.96
N LEU A 317 -13.06 -24.62 -37.29
CA LEU A 317 -14.50 -24.52 -37.08
C LEU A 317 -15.22 -25.75 -37.66
N THR A 318 -16.04 -26.41 -36.85
CA THR A 318 -17.13 -27.27 -37.32
C THR A 318 -18.41 -26.89 -36.61
N ASP A 319 -19.40 -26.49 -37.42
CA ASP A 319 -20.79 -26.23 -37.04
C ASP A 319 -21.50 -27.55 -36.68
N GLU A 320 -21.31 -28.07 -35.46
CA GLU A 320 -22.16 -29.13 -34.92
C GLU A 320 -22.29 -28.95 -33.41
N ASP A 321 -23.35 -28.27 -32.97
CA ASP A 321 -24.07 -28.51 -31.70
C ASP A 321 -25.33 -27.63 -31.67
N THR A 322 -26.27 -27.91 -32.58
CA THR A 322 -27.62 -27.35 -32.55
C THR A 322 -28.65 -28.46 -32.41
N GLU A 323 -28.72 -29.11 -31.24
CA GLU A 323 -29.93 -29.86 -30.84
C GLU A 323 -30.09 -29.88 -29.31
N ASN A 324 -30.80 -28.88 -28.75
CA ASN A 324 -31.81 -29.16 -27.72
C ASN A 324 -32.77 -27.96 -27.58
N VAL A 325 -33.90 -28.01 -28.30
CA VAL A 325 -35.04 -27.13 -28.03
C VAL A 325 -36.27 -28.03 -27.89
N THR A 326 -36.69 -28.24 -26.65
CA THR A 326 -38.08 -28.58 -26.34
C THR A 326 -38.60 -27.57 -25.34
N ASP A 327 -39.62 -26.83 -25.77
CA ASP A 327 -40.41 -25.83 -25.05
C ASP A 327 -40.69 -26.17 -23.59
N GLN A 328 -40.30 -25.26 -22.68
CA GLN A 328 -41.13 -24.83 -21.56
C GLN A 328 -40.60 -23.51 -20.97
N ASP A 329 -41.49 -22.52 -20.88
CA ASP A 329 -41.35 -21.17 -20.31
C ASP A 329 -40.51 -20.15 -21.11
N ASP A 330 -41.23 -19.33 -21.87
CA ASP A 330 -40.77 -18.15 -22.58
C ASP A 330 -39.88 -17.27 -21.69
N ASN A 331 -38.63 -17.07 -22.13
CA ASN A 331 -37.60 -16.15 -21.62
C ASN A 331 -36.50 -16.72 -20.70
N VAL A 332 -36.34 -18.04 -20.59
CA VAL A 332 -35.18 -18.66 -19.90
C VAL A 332 -34.36 -19.49 -20.89
N ILE A 333 -33.09 -19.09 -21.10
CA ILE A 333 -32.12 -19.89 -21.85
C ILE A 333 -31.33 -20.73 -20.84
N HIS A 334 -31.40 -22.05 -20.97
CA HIS A 334 -30.53 -22.96 -20.22
C HIS A 334 -29.17 -23.00 -20.90
N LEU A 335 -28.13 -22.65 -20.16
CA LEU A 335 -26.75 -22.65 -20.64
C LEU A 335 -25.91 -23.54 -19.71
N ASP A 336 -25.10 -24.42 -20.29
CA ASP A 336 -24.15 -25.21 -19.51
C ASP A 336 -23.16 -24.29 -18.79
N LYS A 337 -22.79 -24.65 -17.56
CA LYS A 337 -21.96 -23.83 -16.68
C LYS A 337 -20.62 -23.46 -17.33
N ASP A 338 -19.99 -24.41 -18.00
CA ASP A 338 -18.69 -24.20 -18.64
C ASP A 338 -18.80 -23.25 -19.84
N VAL A 339 -19.92 -23.31 -20.57
CA VAL A 339 -20.25 -22.37 -21.66
C VAL A 339 -20.53 -20.97 -21.11
N TYR A 340 -21.22 -20.87 -19.96
CA TYR A 340 -21.47 -19.59 -19.29
C TYR A 340 -20.18 -18.91 -18.82
N GLU A 341 -19.27 -19.66 -18.19
CA GLU A 341 -17.98 -19.15 -17.72
C GLU A 341 -17.07 -18.73 -18.88
N ASP A 342 -17.09 -19.47 -19.98
CA ASP A 342 -16.36 -19.12 -21.20
C ASP A 342 -16.94 -17.86 -21.89
N LEU A 343 -18.27 -17.72 -21.95
CA LEU A 343 -18.90 -16.50 -22.46
C LEU A 343 -18.59 -15.27 -21.61
N LEU A 344 -18.55 -15.40 -20.27
CA LEU A 344 -18.14 -14.31 -19.38
C LEU A 344 -16.68 -13.92 -19.62
N THR A 345 -15.81 -14.91 -19.82
CA THR A 345 -14.38 -14.67 -20.08
C THR A 345 -14.18 -13.97 -21.43
N ARG A 346 -14.90 -14.41 -22.48
CA ARG A 346 -14.87 -13.78 -23.80
C ARG A 346 -15.49 -12.37 -23.78
N ALA A 347 -16.55 -12.14 -23.01
CA ALA A 347 -17.13 -10.82 -22.81
C ALA A 347 -16.15 -9.87 -22.11
N ALA A 348 -15.51 -10.31 -21.02
CA ALA A 348 -14.51 -9.51 -20.32
C ALA A 348 -13.28 -9.19 -21.18
N ALA A 349 -12.84 -10.15 -22.01
CA ALA A 349 -11.77 -9.93 -22.99
C ALA A 349 -12.19 -8.92 -24.08
N GLY A 350 -13.44 -8.99 -24.54
CA GLY A 350 -14.02 -8.04 -25.49
C GLY A 350 -14.14 -6.62 -24.92
N ASP A 351 -14.63 -6.49 -23.69
CA ASP A 351 -14.74 -5.22 -22.98
C ASP A 351 -13.36 -4.58 -22.75
N SER A 352 -12.36 -5.41 -22.40
CA SER A 352 -10.97 -4.97 -22.23
C SER A 352 -10.35 -4.50 -23.56
N ALA A 353 -10.59 -5.23 -24.65
CA ALA A 353 -10.12 -4.85 -25.98
C ALA A 353 -10.78 -3.55 -26.48
N ALA A 354 -12.08 -3.38 -26.23
CA ALA A 354 -12.81 -2.15 -26.56
C ALA A 354 -12.31 -0.94 -25.75
N ALA A 355 -12.01 -1.12 -24.46
CA ALA A 355 -11.43 -0.08 -23.62
C ALA A 355 -10.02 0.34 -24.09
N GLN A 356 -9.20 -0.63 -24.51
CA GLN A 356 -7.88 -0.36 -25.08
C GLN A 356 -7.95 0.37 -26.42
N ASP A 357 -8.88 0.00 -27.30
CA ASP A 357 -9.10 0.70 -28.58
C ASP A 357 -9.57 2.16 -28.35
N HIS A 358 -10.45 2.37 -27.36
CA HIS A 358 -10.92 3.71 -26.99
C HIS A 358 -9.76 4.61 -26.49
N ALA A 359 -8.91 4.09 -25.61
CA ALA A 359 -7.75 4.82 -25.10
C ALA A 359 -6.70 5.10 -26.20
N ALA A 360 -6.45 4.13 -27.09
CA ALA A 360 -5.54 4.30 -28.21
C ALA A 360 -6.02 5.38 -29.19
N ARG A 361 -7.33 5.40 -29.48
CA ARG A 361 -7.95 6.41 -30.34
C ARG A 361 -7.90 7.80 -29.72
N ALA A 362 -8.11 7.92 -28.40
CA ALA A 362 -7.95 9.17 -27.65
C ALA A 362 -6.50 9.69 -27.71
N ALA A 363 -5.52 8.82 -27.51
CA ALA A 363 -4.10 9.17 -27.59
C ALA A 363 -3.69 9.66 -29.00
N ALA A 364 -4.15 8.97 -30.06
CA ALA A 364 -3.86 9.34 -31.44
C ALA A 364 -4.42 10.73 -31.78
N LEU A 365 -5.64 11.06 -31.34
CA LEU A 365 -6.24 12.40 -31.54
C LEU A 365 -5.36 13.50 -30.94
N ILE A 366 -4.87 13.34 -29.71
CA ILE A 366 -4.08 14.37 -29.03
C ILE A 366 -2.70 14.52 -29.68
N GLU A 367 -2.09 13.42 -30.11
CA GLU A 367 -0.79 13.44 -30.76
C GLU A 367 -0.84 14.07 -32.16
N ASP A 368 -1.80 13.64 -32.99
CA ASP A 368 -1.89 14.06 -34.39
C ASP A 368 -2.53 15.44 -34.54
N ASP A 369 -3.67 15.69 -33.89
CA ASP A 369 -4.40 16.94 -34.05
C ASP A 369 -3.93 18.01 -33.05
N GLY A 370 -3.36 17.63 -31.91
CA GLY A 370 -2.97 18.55 -30.84
C GLY A 370 -1.51 18.96 -30.86
N ILE A 371 -0.62 17.97 -30.72
CA ILE A 371 0.82 18.21 -30.58
C ILE A 371 1.45 18.49 -31.95
N LYS A 372 1.24 17.64 -32.95
CA LYS A 372 1.86 17.82 -34.28
C LYS A 372 1.37 19.05 -35.03
N THR A 373 0.19 19.57 -34.71
CA THR A 373 -0.31 20.84 -35.29
C THR A 373 0.07 22.08 -34.48
N GLY A 374 0.77 21.90 -33.35
CA GLY A 374 1.20 22.99 -32.47
C GLY A 374 0.05 23.68 -31.74
N ARG A 375 -1.06 22.97 -31.48
CA ARG A 375 -2.18 23.45 -30.66
C ARG A 375 -1.95 23.22 -29.17
N LEU A 376 -1.25 22.14 -28.82
CA LEU A 376 -0.96 21.73 -27.44
C LEU A 376 0.54 21.60 -27.20
N LEU A 377 0.96 21.83 -25.94
CA LEU A 377 2.31 21.53 -25.48
C LEU A 377 2.43 20.04 -25.14
N GLY A 378 3.59 19.44 -25.39
CA GLY A 378 3.80 17.99 -25.18
C GLY A 378 3.55 17.52 -23.74
N TRP A 379 3.79 18.36 -22.73
CA TRP A 379 3.51 18.02 -21.32
C TRP A 379 2.02 17.95 -20.99
N GLN A 380 1.15 18.53 -21.82
CA GLN A 380 -0.30 18.48 -21.63
C GLN A 380 -0.92 17.20 -22.19
N ARG A 381 -0.13 16.33 -22.83
CA ARG A 381 -0.62 15.11 -23.51
C ARG A 381 -1.53 14.31 -22.60
N ASP A 382 -1.04 13.90 -21.43
CA ASP A 382 -1.73 12.93 -20.59
C ASP A 382 -3.05 13.46 -20.04
N GLN A 383 -3.12 14.76 -19.69
CA GLN A 383 -4.36 15.42 -19.27
C GLN A 383 -5.40 15.43 -20.40
N TRP A 384 -4.99 15.71 -21.64
CA TRP A 384 -5.89 15.77 -22.78
C TRP A 384 -6.30 14.38 -23.28
N VAL A 385 -5.43 13.37 -23.13
CA VAL A 385 -5.78 11.98 -23.39
C VAL A 385 -6.81 11.49 -22.38
N ALA A 386 -6.62 11.74 -21.08
CA ALA A 386 -7.60 11.39 -20.06
C ALA A 386 -8.98 11.99 -20.37
N ARG A 387 -9.02 13.27 -20.75
CA ARG A 387 -10.25 13.96 -21.14
C ARG A 387 -10.88 13.39 -22.43
N ALA A 388 -10.06 12.99 -23.42
CA ALA A 388 -10.55 12.36 -24.64
C ALA A 388 -11.03 10.92 -24.43
N THR A 389 -10.53 10.22 -23.41
CA THR A 389 -11.03 8.90 -22.97
C THR A 389 -12.37 9.02 -22.23
N GLU A 390 -12.67 10.15 -21.60
CA GLU A 390 -13.97 10.43 -20.97
C GLU A 390 -15.03 10.88 -22.00
N ASP A 391 -14.68 11.84 -22.86
CA ASP A 391 -15.57 12.36 -23.91
C ASP A 391 -14.75 12.74 -25.17
N TYR A 392 -14.68 11.79 -26.09
CA TYR A 392 -13.89 11.90 -27.31
C TYR A 392 -14.37 13.05 -28.21
N ASP A 393 -15.67 13.17 -28.43
CA ASP A 393 -16.25 14.12 -29.38
C ASP A 393 -16.18 15.55 -28.84
N ALA A 394 -16.46 15.76 -27.55
CA ALA A 394 -16.32 17.07 -26.94
C ALA A 394 -14.86 17.52 -26.89
N THR A 395 -13.93 16.61 -26.60
CA THR A 395 -12.49 16.93 -26.56
C THR A 395 -11.94 17.23 -27.94
N ARG A 396 -12.38 16.50 -28.98
CA ARG A 396 -12.06 16.79 -30.38
C ARG A 396 -12.55 18.19 -30.79
N ALA A 397 -13.79 18.54 -30.45
CA ALA A 397 -14.33 19.87 -30.75
C ALA A 397 -13.55 20.98 -30.04
N ALA A 398 -13.20 20.78 -28.77
CA ALA A 398 -12.39 21.71 -27.99
C ALA A 398 -10.99 21.90 -28.60
N LEU A 399 -10.36 20.82 -29.06
CA LEU A 399 -9.05 20.85 -29.72
C LEU A 399 -9.10 21.65 -31.04
N HIS A 400 -10.16 21.45 -31.83
CA HIS A 400 -10.32 22.13 -33.11
C HIS A 400 -10.60 23.64 -32.98
N ASN A 401 -11.09 24.08 -31.82
CA ASN A 401 -11.28 25.51 -31.48
C ASN A 401 -9.96 26.24 -31.15
N LEU A 402 -8.89 25.53 -30.82
CA LEU A 402 -7.57 26.14 -30.60
C LEU A 402 -6.91 26.46 -31.94
N ALA A 403 -6.38 27.67 -32.13
CA ALA A 403 -5.69 28.00 -33.39
C ALA A 403 -4.43 27.11 -33.57
N PRO A 404 -4.16 26.58 -34.78
CA PRO A 404 -2.93 25.84 -35.03
C PRO A 404 -1.69 26.74 -34.93
N GLY A 405 -0.56 26.17 -34.51
CA GLY A 405 0.72 26.89 -34.42
C GLY A 405 0.89 27.84 -33.24
N ILE A 406 0.05 27.74 -32.19
CA ILE A 406 0.24 28.48 -30.91
C ILE A 406 1.56 28.09 -30.24
N VAL A 407 1.94 26.81 -30.38
CA VAL A 407 3.20 26.27 -29.88
C VAL A 407 4.18 26.17 -31.05
N PRO A 408 5.32 26.88 -31.03
CA PRO A 408 6.34 26.75 -32.06
C PRO A 408 6.94 25.33 -32.02
N LEU A 409 6.84 24.62 -33.15
CA LEU A 409 7.30 23.24 -33.32
C LEU A 409 8.78 23.14 -33.75
N ALA A 410 9.48 24.28 -33.88
CA ALA A 410 10.89 24.35 -34.24
C ALA A 410 11.66 25.18 -33.20
N GLU A 411 12.85 24.72 -32.80
CA GLU A 411 13.76 25.48 -31.95
C GLU A 411 14.19 26.76 -32.67
N ALA A 412 13.84 27.92 -32.10
CA ALA A 412 14.48 29.17 -32.46
C ALA A 412 15.95 29.08 -32.01
N GLY A 413 16.83 28.76 -32.96
CA GLY A 413 18.26 28.62 -32.72
C GLY A 413 18.86 29.86 -32.07
N ARG A 414 19.67 29.66 -31.02
CA ARG A 414 20.62 30.66 -30.52
C ARG A 414 21.70 30.89 -31.60
N GLY A 415 21.47 31.87 -32.46
CA GLY A 415 22.48 32.42 -33.36
C GLY A 415 22.29 33.93 -33.44
N GLY A 416 23.18 34.69 -32.80
CA GLY A 416 23.05 36.14 -32.70
C GLY A 416 23.24 36.87 -34.03
N SER A 417 22.44 37.90 -34.24
CA SER A 417 22.88 39.19 -34.79
C SER A 417 21.88 40.28 -34.36
N ASP A 418 22.39 41.49 -34.13
CA ASP A 418 21.75 42.62 -33.43
C ASP A 418 20.58 43.31 -34.19
N GLU A 419 19.82 42.61 -35.03
CA GLU A 419 18.77 43.25 -35.86
C GLU A 419 17.32 43.12 -35.36
N ASP A 420 17.00 42.21 -34.44
CA ASP A 420 15.60 41.99 -34.02
C ASP A 420 15.22 42.71 -32.71
N ARG A 421 15.26 44.05 -32.75
CA ARG A 421 14.69 44.91 -31.69
C ARG A 421 13.20 45.22 -31.92
N ASP A 422 12.36 44.19 -32.06
CA ASP A 422 10.90 44.39 -31.99
C ASP A 422 10.13 43.37 -31.12
N ALA A 423 10.81 42.80 -30.11
CA ALA A 423 10.19 41.95 -29.08
C ALA A 423 9.45 42.75 -27.98
N SER A 424 8.78 43.85 -28.33
CA SER A 424 8.01 44.67 -27.39
C SER A 424 6.49 44.37 -27.42
N GLU A 425 5.96 43.88 -28.55
CA GLU A 425 4.52 43.61 -28.69
C GLU A 425 4.10 42.25 -28.09
N ASN A 426 4.93 41.20 -28.20
CA ASN A 426 4.60 39.87 -27.66
C ASN A 426 4.58 39.80 -26.12
N ARG A 427 5.27 40.70 -25.42
CA ARG A 427 5.22 40.79 -23.95
C ARG A 427 3.92 41.38 -23.43
N LYS A 428 3.19 42.15 -24.26
CA LYS A 428 1.89 42.73 -23.89
C LYS A 428 0.77 41.69 -23.93
N GLY A 429 0.78 40.79 -24.92
CA GLY A 429 -0.18 39.69 -25.02
C GLY A 429 -0.06 38.67 -23.88
N LEU A 430 1.17 38.31 -23.50
CA LEU A 430 1.42 37.34 -22.44
C LEU A 430 1.00 37.84 -21.04
N ARG A 431 1.11 39.15 -20.78
CA ARG A 431 0.63 39.77 -19.53
C ARG A 431 -0.90 39.85 -19.47
N ALA A 432 -1.56 40.17 -20.59
CA ALA A 432 -3.02 40.26 -20.64
C ALA A 432 -3.71 38.89 -20.40
N ALA A 433 -3.13 37.80 -20.89
CA ALA A 433 -3.65 36.44 -20.68
C ALA A 433 -3.42 35.92 -19.24
N ALA A 434 -2.32 36.33 -18.60
CA ALA A 434 -2.02 35.97 -17.21
C ALA A 434 -2.90 36.70 -16.19
N ASP A 435 -3.33 37.93 -16.48
CA ASP A 435 -4.21 38.72 -15.60
C ASP A 435 -5.68 38.25 -15.68
N SER A 436 -6.15 37.76 -16.82
CA SER A 436 -7.53 37.22 -16.95
C SER A 436 -7.75 35.88 -16.22
N ALA A 437 -6.68 35.18 -15.82
CA ALA A 437 -6.77 33.90 -15.13
C ALA A 437 -6.74 34.00 -13.59
N ARG A 438 -6.48 35.19 -13.01
CA ARG A 438 -6.30 35.35 -11.55
C ARG A 438 -7.51 35.91 -10.78
N PHE A 439 -8.58 36.31 -11.46
CA PHE A 439 -9.80 36.80 -10.82
C PHE A 439 -11.06 36.30 -11.55
N ALA A 440 -11.47 35.08 -11.25
CA ALA A 440 -12.86 34.66 -11.41
C ALA A 440 -13.45 34.38 -10.02
N PRO A 441 -14.57 35.03 -9.62
CA PRO A 441 -15.17 34.82 -8.31
C PRO A 441 -15.81 33.43 -8.21
N LYS A 442 -15.73 32.81 -7.02
CA LYS A 442 -16.40 31.54 -6.70
C LYS A 442 -17.90 31.64 -7.01
N PRO A 443 -18.52 30.62 -7.64
CA PRO A 443 -19.96 30.60 -7.78
C PRO A 443 -20.61 30.29 -6.42
N THR A 444 -21.47 31.21 -5.96
CA THR A 444 -22.49 30.99 -4.93
C THR A 444 -23.69 30.28 -5.55
N VAL A 445 -24.00 29.08 -5.08
CA VAL A 445 -25.13 28.68 -4.21
C VAL A 445 -24.95 27.19 -3.93
#